data_AF-A0A6N8XWQ9-F1
#
_entry.id   AF-A0A6N8XWQ9-F1
#
_cell.length_a   1.000
_cell.length_b   1.000
_cell.length_c   1.000
_cell.angle_alpha   90.00
_cell.angle_beta   90.00
_cell.angle_gamma   90.00
#
_symmetry.space_group_name_H-M   'P 1'
#
loop_
_entity.id
_entity.type
_entity.pdbx_description
1 polymer ?
#
loop_
_entity_poly.entity_id
_entity_poly.type
_entity_poly.pdbx_seq_one_letter_code
_entity_poly.pdbx_strand_id
1 'polypeptide(L)'
;MRADPWSLGVAAVVAVFALATLLFWIPADIETGVVETFRRRTTIGDALAPTVVAIAMLAVAGLFGVTELLRPHRADAPFDRQSLIFIVRVAAALALALALMVYIGPLTVDAINAAGGEIGSYRQLRDTVPYKYLGYLAGGTVMVAGIIAVVEQRLARSAAIAAVLAVLVHIVLYDLPFDDVLLPPNGDQ
;
A
#
# COMPACT_ATOMS: atom_id res chain seq x y z
N MET A 1 -7.78 -26.09 24.52
CA MET A 1 -7.72 -25.08 23.45
C MET A 1 -7.89 -23.72 24.11
N ARG A 2 -6.80 -23.02 24.40
CA ARG A 2 -6.87 -21.61 24.81
C ARG A 2 -6.04 -20.87 23.76
N ALA A 3 -6.73 -20.19 22.85
CA ALA A 3 -6.10 -19.34 21.86
C ALA A 3 -5.37 -18.19 22.56
N ASP A 4 -4.30 -17.68 21.95
CA ASP A 4 -3.59 -16.51 22.47
C ASP A 4 -4.50 -15.27 22.39
N PRO A 5 -4.84 -14.63 23.53
CA PRO A 5 -5.72 -13.47 23.54
C PRO A 5 -5.15 -12.28 22.75
N TRP A 6 -3.82 -12.18 22.61
CA TRP A 6 -3.21 -11.08 21.86
C TRP A 6 -3.43 -11.22 20.36
N SER A 7 -3.12 -12.41 19.82
CA SER A 7 -3.34 -12.73 18.41
C SER A 7 -4.81 -12.60 18.01
N LEU A 8 -5.73 -13.04 18.87
CA LEU A 8 -7.16 -12.83 18.66
C LEU A 8 -7.57 -11.36 18.76
N GLY A 9 -6.97 -10.61 19.67
CA GLY A 9 -7.18 -9.17 19.80
C GLY A 9 -6.80 -8.42 18.52
N VAL A 10 -5.64 -8.72 17.93
CA VAL A 10 -5.22 -8.13 16.66
C VAL A 10 -6.18 -8.49 15.54
N ALA A 11 -6.56 -9.76 15.42
CA ALA A 11 -7.52 -10.21 14.40
C ALA A 11 -8.86 -9.48 14.54
N ALA A 12 -9.38 -9.37 15.76
CA ALA A 12 -10.63 -8.70 16.06
C ALA A 12 -10.58 -7.20 15.74
N VAL A 13 -9.50 -6.51 16.13
CA VAL A 13 -9.31 -5.08 15.83
C VAL A 13 -9.32 -4.85 14.32
N VAL A 14 -8.52 -5.62 13.56
CA VAL A 14 -8.47 -5.48 12.09
C VAL A 14 -9.84 -5.76 11.47
N ALA A 15 -10.54 -6.80 11.92
CA ALA A 15 -11.88 -7.12 11.43
C ALA A 15 -12.90 -6.00 11.73
N VAL A 16 -12.88 -5.44 12.94
CA VAL A 16 -13.76 -4.33 13.32
C VAL A 16 -13.48 -3.09 12.47
N PHE A 17 -12.21 -2.72 12.27
CA PHE A 17 -11.87 -1.58 11.41
C PHE A 17 -12.25 -1.84 9.95
N ALA A 18 -11.99 -3.02 9.40
CA ALA A 18 -12.38 -3.37 8.04
C ALA A 18 -13.91 -3.29 7.85
N LEU A 19 -14.68 -3.82 8.80
CA LEU A 19 -16.14 -3.71 8.81
C LEU A 19 -16.61 -2.26 8.93
N ALA A 20 -15.99 -1.48 9.82
CA ALA A 20 -16.33 -0.08 9.97
C ALA A 20 -16.05 0.72 8.68
N THR A 21 -14.94 0.43 8.00
CA THR A 21 -14.61 1.03 6.71
C THR A 21 -15.64 0.66 5.65
N LEU A 22 -16.03 -0.62 5.56
CA LEU A 22 -17.00 -1.11 4.56
C LEU A 22 -18.42 -0.56 4.78
N LEU A 23 -18.85 -0.49 6.04
CA LEU A 23 -20.25 -0.21 6.38
C LEU A 23 -20.52 1.27 6.65
N PHE A 24 -19.51 2.03 7.10
CA PHE A 24 -19.70 3.42 7.50
C PHE A 24 -18.82 4.38 6.72
N TRP A 25 -17.52 4.10 6.56
CA TRP A 25 -16.63 5.07 5.92
C TRP A 25 -16.87 5.16 4.42
N ILE A 26 -16.72 4.05 3.68
CA ILE A 26 -16.86 4.05 2.21
C ILE A 26 -18.22 4.65 1.79
N PRO A 27 -19.37 4.25 2.38
CA PRO A 27 -20.65 4.84 2.01
C PRO A 27 -20.82 6.32 2.39
N ALA A 28 -20.07 6.84 3.36
CA ALA A 28 -20.17 8.23 3.81
C ALA A 28 -19.24 9.18 3.04
N ASP A 29 -18.13 8.67 2.50
CA ASP A 29 -17.05 9.47 1.91
C ASP A 29 -17.00 9.37 0.38
N ILE A 30 -17.46 8.25 -0.19
CA ILE A 30 -17.37 8.00 -1.62
C ILE A 30 -18.78 8.02 -2.23
N GLU A 31 -18.99 8.95 -3.15
CA GLU A 31 -20.28 9.11 -3.83
C GLU A 31 -20.54 8.03 -4.89
N THR A 32 -19.47 7.42 -5.43
CA THR A 32 -19.56 6.44 -6.51
C THR A 32 -19.65 5.00 -6.01
N GLY A 33 -20.41 4.17 -6.70
CA GLY A 33 -20.49 2.72 -6.42
C GLY A 33 -19.25 1.95 -6.88
N VAL A 34 -19.17 0.66 -6.53
CA VAL A 34 -18.08 -0.23 -7.00
C VAL A 34 -18.04 -0.36 -8.53
N VAL A 35 -19.23 -0.42 -9.14
CA VAL A 35 -19.41 -0.40 -10.59
C VAL A 35 -20.55 0.56 -10.89
N GLU A 36 -20.31 1.50 -11.79
CA GLU A 36 -21.31 2.46 -12.23
C GLU A 36 -21.61 2.28 -13.72
N THR A 37 -22.85 2.55 -14.11
CA THR A 37 -23.21 2.59 -15.53
C THR A 37 -23.72 3.99 -15.84
N PHE A 38 -22.84 4.81 -16.42
CA PHE A 38 -23.17 6.16 -16.84
C PHE A 38 -23.26 6.22 -18.38
N ARG A 39 -24.39 6.70 -18.91
CA ARG A 39 -24.61 6.87 -20.37
C ARG A 39 -24.25 5.63 -21.22
N ARG A 40 -24.66 4.43 -20.78
CA ARG A 40 -24.37 3.12 -21.42
C ARG A 40 -22.88 2.70 -21.41
N ARG A 41 -22.02 3.41 -20.69
CA ARG A 41 -20.64 2.99 -20.40
C ARG A 41 -20.58 2.50 -18.96
N THR A 42 -20.11 1.26 -18.77
CA THR A 42 -19.82 0.71 -17.45
C THR A 42 -18.42 1.14 -17.05
N THR A 43 -18.31 1.90 -15.97
CA THR A 43 -17.06 2.40 -15.40
C THR A 43 -16.88 1.84 -14.00
N ILE A 44 -15.62 1.64 -13.62
CA ILE A 44 -15.25 1.31 -12.25
C ILE A 44 -15.35 2.61 -11.45
N GLY A 45 -16.10 2.59 -10.35
CA GLY A 45 -16.15 3.74 -9.45
C GLY A 45 -15.05 3.68 -8.39
N ASP A 46 -14.82 4.81 -7.74
CA ASP A 46 -13.74 5.03 -6.77
C ASP A 46 -13.88 4.13 -5.54
N ALA A 47 -15.10 3.64 -5.26
CA ALA A 47 -15.35 2.71 -4.18
C ALA A 47 -14.73 1.32 -4.40
N LEU A 48 -14.38 0.92 -5.64
CA LEU A 48 -13.86 -0.44 -5.91
C LEU A 48 -12.60 -0.74 -5.09
N ALA A 49 -11.55 0.07 -5.24
CA ALA A 49 -10.25 -0.17 -4.61
C ALA A 49 -10.35 -0.26 -3.07
N PRO A 50 -10.93 0.72 -2.35
CA PRO A 50 -11.05 0.64 -0.89
C PRO A 50 -11.97 -0.50 -0.45
N THR A 51 -13.03 -0.83 -1.22
CA THR A 51 -13.90 -1.98 -0.91
C THR A 51 -13.15 -3.30 -1.01
N VAL A 52 -12.41 -3.52 -2.10
CA VAL A 52 -11.62 -4.75 -2.30
C VAL A 52 -10.57 -4.90 -1.20
N VAL A 53 -9.86 -3.81 -0.86
CA VAL A 53 -8.86 -3.83 0.22
C VAL A 53 -9.49 -4.15 1.57
N ALA A 54 -10.60 -3.50 1.92
CA ALA A 54 -11.26 -3.75 3.20
C ALA A 54 -11.84 -5.17 3.29
N ILE A 55 -12.41 -5.71 2.22
CA ILE A 55 -12.84 -7.12 2.16
C ILE A 55 -11.64 -8.06 2.32
N ALA A 56 -10.52 -7.80 1.62
CA ALA A 56 -9.33 -8.63 1.73
C ALA A 56 -8.75 -8.60 3.16
N MET A 57 -8.71 -7.42 3.80
CA MET A 57 -8.29 -7.28 5.20
C MET A 57 -9.21 -8.08 6.13
N LEU A 58 -10.54 -8.00 5.94
CA LEU A 58 -11.49 -8.77 6.72
C LEU A 58 -11.32 -10.28 6.53
N ALA A 59 -11.10 -10.73 5.29
CA ALA A 59 -10.87 -12.13 4.97
C ALA A 59 -9.58 -12.66 5.61
N VAL A 60 -8.49 -11.89 5.54
CA VAL A 60 -7.20 -12.24 6.17
C VAL A 60 -7.33 -12.26 7.68
N ALA A 61 -8.00 -11.28 8.28
CA ALA A 61 -8.24 -11.23 9.73
C ALA A 61 -9.10 -12.41 10.20
N GLY A 62 -10.16 -12.75 9.45
CA GLY A 62 -11.01 -13.90 9.73
C GLY A 62 -10.24 -15.22 9.62
N LEU A 63 -9.47 -15.42 8.55
CA LEU A 63 -8.63 -16.60 8.37
C LEU A 63 -7.61 -16.71 9.52
N PHE A 64 -6.91 -15.62 9.84
CA PHE A 64 -5.94 -15.58 10.92
C PHE A 64 -6.58 -15.94 12.27
N GLY A 65 -7.71 -15.31 12.63
CA GLY A 65 -8.46 -15.59 13.85
C GLY A 65 -8.91 -17.05 13.92
N VAL A 66 -9.49 -17.60 12.85
CA VAL A 66 -9.90 -19.02 12.79
C VAL A 66 -8.70 -19.94 12.98
N THR A 67 -7.58 -19.68 12.29
CA THR A 67 -6.38 -20.51 12.44
C THR A 67 -5.82 -20.48 13.85
N GLU A 68 -5.93 -19.35 14.54
CA GLU A 68 -5.49 -19.21 15.92
C GLU A 68 -6.41 -19.93 16.91
N LEU A 69 -7.73 -19.91 16.69
CA LEU A 69 -8.69 -20.72 17.46
C LEU A 69 -8.43 -22.22 17.33
N LEU A 70 -8.02 -22.66 16.14
CA LEU A 70 -7.76 -24.07 15.83
C LEU A 70 -6.36 -24.53 16.27
N ARG A 71 -5.44 -23.62 16.59
CA ARG A 71 -4.07 -23.98 16.98
C ARG A 71 -4.04 -24.58 18.39
N PRO A 72 -3.29 -25.67 18.60
CA PRO A 72 -2.94 -26.13 19.93
C PRO A 72 -2.15 -25.06 20.67
N HIS A 73 -2.54 -24.77 21.91
CA HIS A 73 -1.86 -23.80 22.76
C HIS A 73 -0.37 -24.18 22.87
N ARG A 74 0.50 -23.28 22.40
CA ARG A 74 1.94 -23.34 22.68
C ARG A 74 2.25 -22.21 23.66
N ALA A 75 3.19 -22.45 24.57
CA ALA A 75 3.73 -21.37 25.37
C ALA A 75 4.46 -20.43 24.40
N ASP A 76 3.84 -19.29 24.11
CA ASP A 76 4.42 -18.31 23.21
C ASP A 76 5.68 -17.71 23.84
N ALA A 77 6.67 -17.43 23.00
CA ALA A 77 7.83 -16.68 23.44
C ALA A 77 7.39 -15.27 23.86
N PRO A 78 7.83 -14.76 25.02
CA PRO A 78 7.46 -13.42 25.45
C PRO A 78 7.95 -12.39 24.44
N PHE A 79 7.21 -11.29 24.30
CA PHE A 79 7.64 -10.16 23.49
C PHE A 79 9.04 -9.71 23.93
N ASP A 80 10.01 -9.83 23.02
CA ASP A 80 11.41 -9.60 23.30
C ASP A 80 11.95 -8.39 22.54
N ARG A 81 13.17 -7.98 22.88
CA ARG A 81 13.83 -6.83 22.23
C ARG A 81 13.99 -7.05 20.72
N GLN A 82 14.18 -8.29 20.27
CA GLN A 82 14.33 -8.61 18.86
C GLN A 82 13.03 -8.41 18.09
N SER A 83 11.89 -8.79 18.68
CA SER A 83 10.55 -8.53 18.14
C SER A 83 10.29 -7.03 17.98
N LEU A 84 10.65 -6.22 18.98
CA LEU A 84 10.54 -4.76 18.88
C LEU A 84 11.41 -4.18 17.76
N ILE A 85 12.67 -4.62 17.65
CA ILE A 85 13.58 -4.16 16.59
C ILE A 85 13.04 -4.54 15.21
N PHE A 86 12.49 -5.73 15.06
CA PHE A 86 11.86 -6.17 13.81
C PHE A 86 10.70 -5.24 13.42
N ILE A 87 9.79 -4.97 14.35
CA ILE A 87 8.64 -4.06 14.12
C ILE A 87 9.13 -2.66 13.72
N VAL A 88 10.09 -2.10 14.45
CA VAL A 88 10.64 -0.76 14.16
C VAL A 88 11.29 -0.72 12.77
N ARG A 89 12.02 -1.79 12.38
CA ARG A 89 12.64 -1.87 11.04
C ARG A 89 11.61 -1.95 9.93
N VAL A 90 10.55 -2.74 10.10
CA VAL A 90 9.44 -2.80 9.13
C VAL A 90 8.77 -1.42 9.02
N ALA A 91 8.43 -0.81 10.16
CA ALA A 91 7.82 0.52 10.19
C ALA A 91 8.70 1.58 9.52
N ALA A 92 10.01 1.58 9.79
CA ALA A 92 10.96 2.49 9.17
C ALA A 92 11.07 2.28 7.65
N ALA A 93 11.11 1.03 7.18
CA ALA A 93 11.14 0.73 5.75
C ALA A 93 9.87 1.22 5.03
N LEU A 94 8.69 1.02 5.64
CA LEU A 94 7.42 1.53 5.12
C LEU A 94 7.39 3.06 5.12
N ALA A 95 7.77 3.71 6.22
CA ALA A 95 7.78 5.17 6.34
C ALA A 95 8.73 5.80 5.32
N LEU A 96 9.94 5.25 5.15
CA LEU A 96 10.89 5.71 4.15
C LEU A 96 10.34 5.54 2.74
N ALA A 97 9.77 4.37 2.43
CA ALA A 97 9.19 4.10 1.12
C ALA A 97 8.05 5.08 0.78
N LEU A 98 7.15 5.34 1.73
CA LEU A 98 6.05 6.29 1.56
C LEU A 98 6.57 7.73 1.41
N ALA A 99 7.57 8.13 2.21
CA ALA A 99 8.18 9.44 2.08
C ALA A 99 8.83 9.62 0.69
N LEU A 100 9.58 8.63 0.20
CA LEU A 100 10.14 8.65 -1.14
C LEU A 100 9.04 8.72 -2.20
N MET A 101 7.96 7.95 -2.02
CA MET A 101 6.82 7.95 -2.93
C MET A 101 6.22 9.35 -3.06
N VAL A 102 6.02 10.06 -1.95
CA VAL A 102 5.45 11.42 -1.89
C VAL A 102 6.40 12.49 -2.42
N TYR A 103 7.68 12.47 -2.02
CA TYR A 103 8.58 13.60 -2.23
C TYR A 103 9.42 13.53 -3.50
N ILE A 104 9.66 12.35 -4.09
CA ILE A 104 10.54 12.25 -5.27
C ILE A 104 10.00 13.03 -6.47
N GLY A 105 8.69 12.97 -6.72
CA GLY A 105 8.05 13.71 -7.81
C GLY A 105 8.26 15.22 -7.68
N PRO A 106 7.78 15.86 -6.59
CA PRO A 106 7.98 17.28 -6.31
C PRO A 106 9.45 17.70 -6.37
N LEU A 107 10.35 16.97 -5.68
CA LEU A 107 11.77 17.30 -5.63
C LEU A 107 12.42 17.26 -7.02
N THR A 108 12.00 16.34 -7.90
CA THR A 108 12.53 16.27 -9.26
C THR A 108 12.12 17.49 -10.07
N VAL A 109 10.84 17.89 -9.99
CA VAL A 109 10.34 19.07 -10.71
C VAL A 109 11.00 20.35 -10.20
N ASP A 110 11.12 20.49 -8.88
CA ASP A 110 11.79 21.63 -8.26
C ASP A 110 13.26 21.71 -8.66
N ALA A 111 13.96 20.57 -8.72
CA ALA A 111 15.35 20.52 -9.16
C ALA A 111 15.52 20.95 -10.63
N ILE A 112 14.62 20.53 -11.53
CA ILE A 112 14.66 20.94 -12.94
C ILE A 112 14.38 22.43 -13.08
N ASN A 113 13.40 22.96 -12.35
CA ASN A 113 13.10 24.38 -12.34
C ASN A 113 14.28 25.21 -11.80
N ALA A 114 14.91 24.76 -10.72
CA ALA A 114 16.11 25.40 -10.17
C ALA A 114 17.31 25.38 -11.13
N ALA A 115 17.37 24.39 -12.03
CA ALA A 115 18.36 24.31 -13.10
C ALA A 115 18.01 25.14 -14.35
N GLY A 116 16.89 25.87 -14.35
CA GLY A 116 16.45 26.75 -15.44
C GLY A 116 15.50 26.11 -16.45
N GLY A 117 14.89 24.97 -16.13
CA GLY A 117 14.03 24.22 -17.05
C GLY A 117 12.57 24.69 -17.18
N GLU A 118 12.08 25.59 -16.32
CA GLU A 118 10.70 26.15 -16.30
C GLU A 118 9.58 25.20 -16.80
N ILE A 119 9.50 24.00 -16.23
CA ILE A 119 8.56 22.95 -16.65
C ILE A 119 7.19 23.03 -15.96
N GLY A 120 6.99 24.01 -15.08
CA GLY A 120 5.76 24.18 -14.30
C GLY A 120 5.82 23.52 -12.92
N SER A 121 4.66 23.31 -12.29
CA SER A 121 4.57 22.69 -10.96
C SER A 121 4.30 21.19 -11.03
N TYR A 122 4.73 20.44 -10.00
CA TYR A 122 4.50 18.99 -9.95
C TYR A 122 3.02 18.62 -10.10
N ARG A 123 2.10 19.44 -9.56
CA ARG A 123 0.66 19.22 -9.71
C ARG A 123 0.19 19.22 -11.16
N GLN A 124 0.81 20.02 -12.02
CA GLN A 124 0.50 20.08 -13.45
C GLN A 124 1.07 18.87 -14.21
N LEU A 125 2.17 18.30 -13.71
CA LEU A 125 2.91 17.21 -14.36
C LEU A 125 2.60 15.83 -13.76
N ARG A 126 1.76 15.74 -12.72
CA ARG A 126 1.52 14.51 -11.95
C ARG A 126 0.93 13.35 -12.75
N ASP A 127 0.28 13.66 -13.88
CA ASP A 127 -0.25 12.67 -14.82
C ASP A 127 0.54 12.65 -16.15
N THR A 128 1.77 13.15 -16.15
CA THR A 128 2.62 13.22 -17.34
C THR A 128 3.86 12.34 -17.17
N VAL A 129 4.21 11.61 -18.22
CA VAL A 129 5.45 10.83 -18.26
C VAL A 129 6.64 11.79 -18.38
N PRO A 130 7.74 11.59 -17.62
CA PRO A 130 8.00 10.47 -16.70
C PRO A 130 7.57 10.72 -15.24
N TYR A 131 7.12 11.93 -14.91
CA TYR A 131 6.91 12.41 -13.54
C TYR A 131 5.92 11.54 -12.75
N LYS A 132 4.87 11.05 -13.41
CA LYS A 132 3.86 10.19 -12.77
C LYS A 132 4.43 8.87 -12.21
N TYR A 133 5.55 8.38 -12.75
CA TYR A 133 6.15 7.11 -12.31
C TYR A 133 7.27 7.25 -11.27
N LEU A 134 7.87 8.44 -11.12
CA LEU A 134 9.11 8.58 -10.34
C LEU A 134 8.91 8.21 -8.86
N GLY A 135 7.90 8.81 -8.22
CA GLY A 135 7.55 8.54 -6.84
C GLY A 135 7.14 7.08 -6.64
N TYR A 136 6.23 6.57 -7.49
CA TYR A 136 5.73 5.21 -7.38
C TYR A 136 6.84 4.16 -7.55
N LEU A 137 7.68 4.31 -8.58
CA LEU A 137 8.77 3.38 -8.87
C LEU A 137 9.80 3.36 -7.74
N ALA A 138 10.26 4.53 -7.28
CA ALA A 138 11.28 4.61 -6.25
C ALA A 138 10.76 4.19 -4.88
N GLY A 139 9.62 4.73 -4.45
CA GLY A 139 8.97 4.38 -3.19
C GLY A 139 8.57 2.92 -3.14
N GLY A 140 7.90 2.41 -4.18
CA GLY A 140 7.49 1.01 -4.29
C GLY A 140 8.68 0.05 -4.26
N THR A 141 9.77 0.38 -4.96
CA THR A 141 10.99 -0.46 -4.97
C THR A 141 11.60 -0.53 -3.58
N VAL A 142 11.73 0.62 -2.89
CA VAL A 142 12.25 0.66 -1.52
C VAL A 142 11.32 -0.07 -0.55
N MET A 143 10.00 -0.02 -0.77
CA MET A 143 9.03 -0.75 0.05
C MET A 143 9.26 -2.25 -0.04
N VAL A 144 9.24 -2.82 -1.25
CA VAL A 144 9.36 -4.26 -1.47
C VAL A 144 10.76 -4.75 -1.08
N ALA A 145 11.82 -4.07 -1.53
CA ALA A 145 13.19 -4.44 -1.20
C ALA A 145 13.48 -4.28 0.30
N GLY A 146 12.92 -3.24 0.94
CA GLY A 146 13.07 -2.98 2.37
C GLY A 146 12.42 -4.07 3.22
N ILE A 147 11.20 -4.50 2.88
CA ILE A 147 10.54 -5.63 3.56
C ILE A 147 11.36 -6.91 3.38
N ILE A 148 11.80 -7.22 2.15
CA ILE A 148 12.63 -8.42 1.91
C ILE A 148 13.92 -8.34 2.74
N ALA A 149 14.58 -7.18 2.79
CA ALA A 149 15.81 -7.02 3.55
C ALA A 149 15.62 -7.20 5.06
N VAL A 150 14.50 -6.74 5.61
CA VAL A 150 14.17 -6.93 7.03
C VAL A 150 13.85 -8.40 7.34
N VAL A 151 13.13 -9.08 6.44
CA VAL A 151 12.77 -10.50 6.61
C VAL A 151 13.98 -11.42 6.44
N GLU A 152 14.79 -11.22 5.40
CA GLU A 152 15.97 -12.04 5.13
C GLU A 152 17.22 -11.63 5.93
N GLN A 153 17.16 -10.50 6.66
CA GLN A 153 18.30 -9.87 7.35
C GLN A 153 19.51 -9.57 6.42
N ARG A 154 19.28 -9.51 5.11
CA ARG A 154 20.29 -9.23 4.08
C ARG A 154 19.63 -8.50 2.91
N LEU A 155 20.35 -7.55 2.31
CA LEU A 155 19.93 -6.95 1.05
C LEU A 155 20.60 -7.71 -0.10
N ALA A 156 19.89 -8.66 -0.68
CA ALA A 156 20.38 -9.37 -1.86
C ALA A 156 20.13 -8.54 -3.13
N ARG A 157 21.10 -8.55 -4.06
CA ARG A 157 20.92 -7.91 -5.37
C ARG A 157 19.73 -8.48 -6.14
N SER A 158 19.47 -9.77 -5.98
CA SER A 158 18.28 -10.43 -6.54
C SER A 158 16.97 -9.87 -5.98
N ALA A 159 16.93 -9.53 -4.69
CA ALA A 159 15.77 -8.92 -4.06
C ALA A 159 15.49 -7.51 -4.59
N ALA A 160 16.54 -6.71 -4.80
CA ALA A 160 16.39 -5.38 -5.41
C ALA A 160 15.85 -5.47 -6.84
N ILE A 161 16.36 -6.40 -7.66
CA ILE A 161 15.87 -6.62 -9.03
C ILE A 161 14.43 -7.12 -9.01
N ALA A 162 14.10 -8.07 -8.13
CA ALA A 162 12.73 -8.56 -7.99
C ALA A 162 11.76 -7.46 -7.57
N ALA A 163 12.18 -6.56 -6.67
CA ALA A 163 11.39 -5.40 -6.26
C ALA A 163 11.10 -4.46 -7.43
N VAL A 164 12.13 -4.08 -8.21
CA VAL A 164 11.95 -3.24 -9.40
C VAL A 164 10.99 -3.89 -10.40
N LEU A 165 11.20 -5.17 -10.71
CA LEU A 165 10.34 -5.91 -11.64
C LEU A 165 8.89 -5.99 -11.13
N ALA A 166 8.69 -6.27 -9.85
CA ALA A 166 7.36 -6.34 -9.24
C ALA A 166 6.63 -5.00 -9.35
N VAL A 167 7.33 -3.89 -9.12
CA VAL A 167 6.75 -2.54 -9.21
C VAL A 167 6.46 -2.17 -10.66
N LEU A 168 7.33 -2.50 -11.60
CA LEU A 168 7.07 -2.30 -13.03
C LEU A 168 5.85 -3.10 -13.51
N VAL A 169 5.71 -4.35 -13.05
CA VAL A 169 4.52 -5.16 -13.32
C VAL A 169 3.27 -4.49 -12.74
N HIS A 170 3.34 -3.93 -11.52
CA HIS A 170 2.21 -3.18 -10.96
C HIS A 170 1.88 -1.93 -11.78
N ILE A 171 2.88 -1.17 -12.24
CA ILE A 171 2.66 -0.02 -13.13
C ILE A 171 1.91 -0.48 -14.38
N VAL A 172 2.35 -1.55 -15.03
CA VAL A 172 1.67 -2.07 -16.24
C VAL A 172 0.25 -2.54 -15.92
N LEU A 173 0.03 -3.22 -14.80
CA LEU A 173 -1.28 -3.75 -14.44
C LEU A 173 -2.30 -2.67 -14.03
N TYR A 174 -1.84 -1.52 -13.52
CA TYR A 174 -2.73 -0.45 -13.05
C TYR A 174 -2.81 0.74 -14.01
N ASP A 175 -1.71 1.15 -14.64
CA ASP A 175 -1.67 2.33 -15.50
C ASP A 175 -2.09 2.03 -16.95
N LEU A 176 -1.86 0.80 -17.45
CA LEU A 176 -2.20 0.45 -18.83
C LEU A 176 -3.69 0.15 -19.08
N PRO A 177 -4.40 -0.58 -18.19
CA PRO A 177 -5.81 -0.89 -18.43
C PRO A 177 -6.77 0.21 -17.92
N PHE A 178 -6.29 1.15 -17.10
CA PHE A 178 -7.13 2.16 -16.47
C PHE A 178 -6.58 3.57 -16.72
N ASP A 179 -7.12 4.24 -17.74
CA ASP A 179 -6.69 5.59 -18.13
C ASP A 179 -6.99 6.66 -17.05
N ASP A 180 -7.99 6.41 -16.20
CA ASP A 180 -8.46 7.37 -15.18
C ASP A 180 -7.86 7.11 -13.78
N VAL A 181 -7.01 6.08 -13.62
CA VAL A 181 -6.44 5.72 -12.31
C VAL A 181 -5.04 6.29 -12.16
N LEU A 182 -4.92 7.30 -11.30
CA LEU A 182 -3.63 7.88 -10.95
C LEU A 182 -2.89 6.97 -9.96
N LEU A 183 -1.66 6.59 -10.31
CA LEU A 183 -0.77 5.86 -9.40
C LEU A 183 -0.48 6.71 -8.16
N PRO A 184 -0.41 6.14 -6.94
CA PRO A 184 0.04 6.87 -5.76
C PRO A 184 1.45 7.47 -5.99
N PRO A 185 1.74 8.71 -5.56
CA PRO A 185 0.92 9.63 -4.77
C PRO A 185 0.11 10.62 -5.63
N ASN A 186 -0.01 10.41 -6.94
CA ASN A 186 -0.42 11.43 -7.91
C ASN A 186 -1.92 11.80 -7.85
N GLY A 187 -2.69 11.25 -6.92
CA GLY A 187 -4.10 11.60 -6.72
C GLY A 187 -4.31 13.07 -6.30
N ASP A 188 -5.57 13.43 -6.07
CA ASP A 188 -5.91 14.77 -5.59
C ASP A 188 -5.44 14.99 -4.15
N GLN A 189 -4.53 15.96 -3.98
CA GLN A 189 -4.20 16.62 -2.73
C GLN A 189 -4.56 18.10 -2.83
#